data_AF-A0A1Y2NZL6-F1
#
_entry.id   AF-A0A1Y2NZL6-F1
#
_cell.length_a   1.000
_cell.length_b   1.000
_cell.length_c   1.000
_cell.angle_alpha   90.00
_cell.angle_beta   90.00
_cell.angle_gamma   90.00
#
_symmetry.space_group_name_H-M   'P 1'
#
loop_
_entity.id
_entity.type
_entity.pdbx_description
1 polymer ?
#
loop_
_entity_poly.entity_id
_entity_poly.type
_entity_poly.pdbx_seq_one_letter_code
_entity_poly.pdbx_strand_id
1 'polypeptide(L)'
;MQQPPESPAGPPPAPPAPRPATAATASASGSAGAPHGPYAAPFPDGEADVRDLAVRYLAAWTAAPDRLDGGRPPSDPGVPVLARTVASLAGDAPEAARTAADAVAVWARRAGRGPGHTGLHDGGLSGTLVGLRLGAALHPRLRLVADRLRDRLADAAATRGGREEGVRLADYDLIVGPAGGLLAHCAGAAPEPRHLAPYRDRLVLLCDSRDLRRLRADGYAGHPHLSWLQGRVNTGMGHGAAGVATALAAAVRHTGPAAADALRRVAAWLEAQEYEDERGVRTWPGAGLDGRTPPRTAVPRQAWCYGAPGVAWALWDAADALGDRGAADRAAEVFARLADRYDGGFHLYGDGPADVLGLCHGAGGVLAVADAFARHAGHGGAARLRDRMAALLRGRLPEAVARAVEEGAAARPGPSGASAPGAAGTVGPSGAAGTPGTGASEERAPGAGGVSAVGASGTAVGAGWSSELLTGAPGALAALLTAGYGASRTWLPCLGLR
;
A
#
# COMPACT_ATOMS: atom_id res chain seq x y z
N MET A 1 18.83 14.94 -75.59
CA MET A 1 18.68 15.19 -74.15
C MET A 1 19.87 14.56 -73.45
N GLN A 2 20.89 15.36 -73.12
CA GLN A 2 22.09 14.94 -72.41
C GLN A 2 21.93 15.30 -70.92
N GLN A 3 22.24 14.36 -70.03
CA GLN A 3 22.27 14.58 -68.58
C GLN A 3 23.54 15.36 -68.18
N PRO A 4 23.48 16.19 -67.12
CA PRO A 4 24.62 16.96 -66.64
C PRO A 4 25.57 16.09 -65.77
N PRO A 5 26.85 16.48 -65.62
CA PRO A 5 27.84 15.70 -64.90
C PRO A 5 27.70 15.84 -63.37
N GLU A 6 27.88 14.73 -62.66
CA GLU A 6 27.94 14.64 -61.20
C GLU A 6 29.23 15.30 -60.67
N SER A 7 29.08 16.04 -59.56
CA SER A 7 30.19 16.64 -58.82
C SER A 7 30.95 15.59 -57.98
N PRO A 8 32.27 15.70 -57.82
CA PRO A 8 33.05 14.73 -57.07
C PRO A 8 32.76 14.83 -55.55
N ALA A 9 32.49 13.68 -54.94
CA ALA A 9 32.31 13.53 -53.51
C ALA A 9 33.57 13.95 -52.73
N GLY A 10 33.39 14.83 -51.74
CA GLY A 10 34.43 15.22 -50.80
C GLY A 10 34.87 14.04 -49.91
N PRO A 11 36.08 14.10 -49.32
CA PRO A 11 36.61 13.02 -48.50
C PRO A 11 35.80 12.85 -47.20
N PRO A 12 35.72 11.61 -46.66
CA PRO A 12 35.00 11.35 -45.42
C PRO A 12 35.67 12.02 -44.22
N PRO A 13 34.90 12.39 -43.18
CA PRO A 13 35.46 12.96 -41.96
C PRO A 13 36.34 11.95 -41.21
N ALA A 14 37.44 12.44 -40.66
CA ALA A 14 38.37 11.65 -39.86
C ALA A 14 37.70 11.07 -38.60
N PRO A 15 38.04 9.83 -38.18
CA PRO A 15 37.51 9.24 -36.95
C PRO A 15 38.03 9.99 -35.72
N PRO A 16 37.21 10.09 -34.65
CA PRO A 16 37.62 10.75 -33.42
C PRO A 16 38.74 9.96 -32.72
N ALA A 17 39.70 10.70 -32.14
CA ALA A 17 40.82 10.15 -31.41
C ALA A 17 40.38 9.27 -30.21
N PRO A 18 41.08 8.16 -29.92
CA PRO A 18 40.76 7.31 -28.77
C PRO A 18 41.05 8.05 -27.46
N ARG A 19 40.06 8.08 -26.57
CA ARG A 19 40.22 8.55 -25.19
C ARG A 19 41.16 7.61 -24.41
N PRO A 20 42.01 8.13 -23.51
CA PRO A 20 42.91 7.29 -22.73
C PRO A 20 42.12 6.38 -21.79
N ALA A 21 42.47 5.08 -21.81
CA ALA A 21 41.96 4.08 -20.91
C ALA A 21 42.44 4.34 -19.49
N THR A 22 41.54 4.72 -18.59
CA THR A 22 41.79 4.70 -17.15
C THR A 22 41.58 3.27 -16.64
N ALA A 23 42.65 2.70 -16.10
CA ALA A 23 42.71 1.36 -15.54
C ALA A 23 41.61 1.11 -14.49
N ALA A 24 40.87 0.02 -14.69
CA ALA A 24 39.98 -0.54 -13.69
C ALA A 24 40.82 -1.39 -12.72
N THR A 25 41.01 -0.88 -11.50
CA THR A 25 41.38 -1.70 -10.35
C THR A 25 40.12 -2.07 -9.59
N ALA A 26 39.96 -3.36 -9.35
CA ALA A 26 38.92 -3.93 -8.50
C ALA A 26 39.28 -3.74 -7.01
N SER A 27 38.35 -3.20 -6.22
CA SER A 27 37.93 -3.74 -4.90
C SER A 27 37.15 -2.73 -4.05
N ALA A 28 36.28 -3.32 -3.22
CA ALA A 28 35.75 -2.84 -1.94
C ALA A 28 34.52 -1.89 -1.95
N SER A 29 33.37 -2.50 -1.65
CA SER A 29 32.42 -2.08 -0.61
C SER A 29 32.44 -0.61 -0.18
N GLY A 30 31.42 0.16 -0.61
CA GLY A 30 31.16 1.50 -0.13
C GLY A 30 29.67 1.81 -0.19
N SER A 31 28.99 1.69 0.95
CA SER A 31 27.67 2.25 1.22
C SER A 31 27.74 3.78 1.06
N ALA A 32 27.17 4.32 -0.02
CA ALA A 32 27.00 5.76 -0.20
C ALA A 32 25.65 6.19 0.37
N GLY A 33 25.71 6.86 1.53
CA GLY A 33 24.57 7.50 2.18
C GLY A 33 24.04 8.68 1.35
N ALA A 34 22.72 8.82 1.34
CA ALA A 34 22.06 10.01 0.84
C ALA A 34 22.33 11.21 1.78
N PRO A 35 22.45 12.43 1.26
CA PRO A 35 22.71 13.61 2.08
C PRO A 35 21.48 13.95 2.93
N HIS A 36 21.64 13.87 4.25
CA HIS A 36 20.69 14.43 5.21
C HIS A 36 20.69 15.96 5.09
N GLY A 37 19.77 16.52 4.29
CA GLY A 37 19.41 17.94 4.39
C GLY A 37 18.83 18.26 5.78
N PRO A 38 18.91 19.51 6.26
CA PRO A 38 18.52 19.88 7.61
C PRO A 38 16.98 19.81 7.75
N TYR A 39 16.46 18.63 8.08
CA TYR A 39 15.12 18.50 8.62
C TYR A 39 15.09 19.21 9.97
N ALA A 40 14.18 20.19 10.10
CA ALA A 40 13.87 20.83 11.36
C ALA A 40 13.67 19.78 12.46
N ALA A 41 14.23 20.06 13.65
CA ALA A 41 14.25 19.14 14.78
C ALA A 41 12.83 18.63 15.12
N PRO A 42 12.68 17.35 15.50
CA PRO A 42 11.41 16.77 15.91
C PRO A 42 10.84 17.50 17.13
N PHE A 43 9.51 17.62 17.17
CA PHE A 43 8.74 18.36 18.17
C PHE A 43 9.08 17.89 19.60
N PRO A 44 9.68 18.74 20.47
CA PRO A 44 10.19 18.30 21.78
C PRO A 44 9.08 18.01 22.82
N ASP A 45 7.88 18.56 22.65
CA ASP A 45 6.76 18.33 23.57
C ASP A 45 5.83 17.23 23.02
N GLY A 46 5.86 16.05 23.65
CA GLY A 46 4.90 14.97 23.43
C GLY A 46 5.46 13.65 22.87
N GLU A 47 6.77 13.54 22.61
CA GLU A 47 7.38 12.25 22.20
C GLU A 47 7.18 11.16 23.23
N ALA A 48 7.47 11.48 24.50
CA ALA A 48 7.28 10.56 25.61
C ALA A 48 5.81 10.08 25.67
N ASP A 49 4.84 10.99 25.50
CA ASP A 49 3.42 10.63 25.58
C ASP A 49 2.97 9.67 24.47
N VAL A 50 3.35 9.91 23.21
CA VAL A 50 2.98 9.01 22.09
C VAL A 50 3.68 7.66 22.20
N ARG A 51 4.96 7.65 22.57
CA ARG A 51 5.72 6.41 22.79
C ARG A 51 5.11 5.62 23.95
N ASP A 52 4.79 6.27 25.06
CA ASP A 52 4.19 5.63 26.23
C ASP A 52 2.79 5.11 25.90
N LEU A 53 2.01 5.81 25.08
CA LEU A 53 0.75 5.32 24.56
C LEU A 53 0.92 4.03 23.73
N ALA A 54 1.92 3.99 22.85
CA ALA A 54 2.23 2.80 22.07
C ALA A 54 2.69 1.62 22.94
N VAL A 55 3.51 1.88 23.96
CA VAL A 55 3.94 0.88 24.94
C VAL A 55 2.74 0.35 25.73
N ARG A 56 1.84 1.21 26.22
CA ARG A 56 0.61 0.81 26.91
C ARG A 56 -0.28 -0.05 26.02
N TYR A 57 -0.44 0.31 24.75
CA TYR A 57 -1.19 -0.49 23.78
C TYR A 57 -0.57 -1.88 23.62
N LEU A 58 0.75 -1.98 23.40
CA LEU A 58 1.43 -3.27 23.24
C LEU A 58 1.34 -4.13 24.50
N ALA A 59 1.41 -3.53 25.70
CA ALA A 59 1.24 -4.23 26.97
C ALA A 59 -0.20 -4.77 27.12
N ALA A 60 -1.21 -3.95 26.84
CA ALA A 60 -2.62 -4.36 26.87
C ALA A 60 -2.91 -5.49 25.87
N TRP A 61 -2.40 -5.37 24.64
CA TRP A 61 -2.55 -6.40 23.62
C TRP A 61 -1.83 -7.70 24.01
N THR A 62 -0.65 -7.61 24.59
CA THR A 62 0.10 -8.77 25.11
C THR A 62 -0.68 -9.52 26.20
N ALA A 63 -1.35 -8.79 27.09
CA ALA A 63 -2.14 -9.37 28.17
C ALA A 63 -3.44 -10.05 27.70
N ALA A 64 -4.05 -9.56 26.61
CA ALA A 64 -5.35 -10.04 26.14
C ALA A 64 -5.48 -10.03 24.60
N PRO A 65 -4.64 -10.80 23.86
CA PRO A 65 -4.59 -10.71 22.40
C PRO A 65 -5.91 -11.14 21.73
N ASP A 66 -6.63 -12.12 22.27
CA ASP A 66 -7.92 -12.57 21.71
C ASP A 66 -9.02 -11.50 21.78
N ARG A 67 -8.93 -10.58 22.75
CA ARG A 67 -9.97 -9.60 23.00
C ARG A 67 -9.89 -8.42 22.05
N LEU A 68 -8.67 -7.99 21.70
CA LEU A 68 -8.45 -6.88 20.76
C LEU A 68 -8.57 -7.30 19.29
N ASP A 69 -8.44 -8.59 18.99
CA ASP A 69 -8.58 -9.13 17.63
C ASP A 69 -9.95 -9.77 17.35
N GLY A 70 -10.91 -9.64 18.27
CA GLY A 70 -12.24 -10.24 18.14
C GLY A 70 -12.18 -11.77 17.91
N GLY A 71 -11.16 -12.43 18.48
CA GLY A 71 -10.91 -13.86 18.31
C GLY A 71 -10.28 -14.29 16.98
N ARG A 72 -9.94 -13.36 16.07
CA ARG A 72 -9.22 -13.72 14.84
C ARG A 72 -7.74 -13.94 15.13
N PRO A 73 -7.12 -14.99 14.57
CA PRO A 73 -5.68 -15.18 14.71
C PRO A 73 -4.92 -14.05 14.00
N PRO A 74 -4.03 -13.31 14.70
CA PRO A 74 -3.30 -12.21 14.11
C PRO A 74 -2.24 -12.75 13.15
N SER A 75 -2.50 -12.62 11.85
CA SER A 75 -1.51 -12.88 10.79
C SER A 75 -1.02 -11.60 10.12
N ASP A 76 -1.66 -10.47 10.42
CA ASP A 76 -1.32 -9.15 9.90
C ASP A 76 -0.08 -8.56 10.64
N PRO A 77 0.79 -7.78 9.96
CA PRO A 77 2.01 -7.26 10.55
C PRO A 77 1.83 -6.07 11.52
N GLY A 78 0.61 -5.59 11.79
CA GLY A 78 0.36 -4.41 12.63
C GLY A 78 1.11 -4.40 13.97
N VAL A 79 0.96 -5.44 14.80
CA VAL A 79 1.65 -5.54 16.11
C VAL A 79 3.18 -5.59 15.96
N PRO A 80 3.78 -6.47 15.14
CA PRO A 80 5.21 -6.44 14.88
C PRO A 80 5.73 -5.10 14.35
N VAL A 81 4.97 -4.40 13.51
CA VAL A 81 5.32 -3.07 12.99
C VAL A 81 5.40 -2.06 14.12
N LEU A 82 4.37 -1.98 14.96
CA LEU A 82 4.37 -1.07 16.11
C LEU A 82 5.51 -1.41 17.09
N ALA A 83 5.69 -2.69 17.42
CA ALA A 83 6.75 -3.14 18.31
C ALA A 83 8.15 -2.78 17.78
N ARG A 84 8.41 -2.99 16.49
CA ARG A 84 9.67 -2.59 15.87
C ARG A 84 9.88 -1.07 15.92
N THR A 85 8.82 -0.31 15.71
CA THR A 85 8.83 1.15 15.72
C THR A 85 9.15 1.67 17.13
N VAL A 86 8.46 1.18 18.16
CA VAL A 86 8.72 1.48 19.58
C VAL A 86 10.16 1.12 19.96
N ALA A 87 10.61 -0.09 19.61
CA ALA A 87 11.96 -0.53 19.95
C ALA A 87 13.05 0.31 19.27
N SER A 88 12.79 0.86 18.07
CA SER A 88 13.75 1.74 17.39
C SER A 88 13.92 3.11 18.06
N LEU A 89 12.95 3.50 18.92
CA LEU A 89 12.97 4.74 19.71
C LEU A 89 13.28 4.50 21.19
N ALA A 90 13.55 3.25 21.58
CA ALA A 90 13.69 2.92 22.99
C ALA A 90 14.90 3.61 23.63
N GLY A 91 16.00 3.82 22.89
CA GLY A 91 17.24 4.37 23.47
C GLY A 91 17.62 3.61 24.75
N ASP A 92 17.72 4.34 25.86
CA ASP A 92 18.01 3.81 27.20
C ASP A 92 16.75 3.40 28.01
N ALA A 93 15.59 3.23 27.38
CA ALA A 93 14.35 2.77 28.01
C ALA A 93 14.15 1.24 27.81
N PRO A 94 14.79 0.37 28.63
CA PRO A 94 14.77 -1.07 28.41
C PRO A 94 13.39 -1.69 28.63
N GLU A 95 12.50 -1.02 29.37
CA GLU A 95 11.13 -1.48 29.57
C GLU A 95 10.32 -1.44 28.28
N ALA A 96 10.37 -0.33 27.53
CA ALA A 96 9.69 -0.22 26.24
C ALA A 96 10.17 -1.29 25.24
N ALA A 97 11.48 -1.56 25.21
CA ALA A 97 12.06 -2.61 24.38
C ALA A 97 11.58 -4.02 24.81
N ARG A 98 11.50 -4.29 26.12
CA ARG A 98 10.94 -5.55 26.64
C ARG A 98 9.47 -5.72 26.29
N THR A 99 8.63 -4.71 26.50
CA THR A 99 7.21 -4.76 26.14
C THR A 99 7.02 -5.02 24.64
N ALA A 100 7.82 -4.36 23.79
CA ALA A 100 7.81 -4.61 22.35
C ALA A 100 8.20 -6.06 22.01
N ALA A 101 9.24 -6.59 22.66
CA ALA A 101 9.66 -7.98 22.49
C ALA A 101 8.56 -8.96 22.94
N ASP A 102 7.94 -8.74 24.09
CA ASP A 102 6.90 -9.61 24.63
C ASP A 102 5.68 -9.67 23.68
N ALA A 103 5.26 -8.51 23.15
CA ALA A 103 4.19 -8.43 22.15
C ALA A 103 4.51 -9.24 20.90
N VAL A 104 5.73 -9.13 20.35
CA VAL A 104 6.14 -9.94 19.20
C VAL A 104 6.17 -11.43 19.54
N ALA A 105 6.61 -11.81 20.74
CA ALA A 105 6.62 -13.22 21.16
C ALA A 105 5.19 -13.79 21.23
N VAL A 106 4.22 -13.01 21.70
CA VAL A 106 2.80 -13.40 21.75
C VAL A 106 2.21 -13.52 20.35
N TRP A 107 2.46 -12.53 19.49
CA TRP A 107 2.05 -12.55 18.08
C TRP A 107 2.62 -13.76 17.34
N ALA A 108 3.91 -14.03 17.48
CA ALA A 108 4.59 -15.11 16.77
C ALA A 108 4.05 -16.52 17.11
N ARG A 109 3.46 -16.72 18.30
CA ARG A 109 2.80 -18.00 18.67
C ARG A 109 1.54 -18.29 17.85
N ARG A 110 0.97 -17.26 17.23
CA ARG A 110 -0.30 -17.29 16.50
C ARG A 110 -0.15 -16.96 15.01
N ALA A 111 0.97 -16.35 14.64
CA ALA A 111 1.31 -16.01 13.27
C ALA A 111 1.12 -17.20 12.32
N GLY A 112 0.51 -16.95 11.15
CA GLY A 112 0.26 -17.97 10.14
C GLY A 112 -0.98 -18.86 10.39
N ARG A 113 -1.74 -18.64 11.47
CA ARG A 113 -3.03 -19.32 11.71
C ARG A 113 -4.23 -18.65 11.02
N GLY A 114 -3.99 -17.59 10.25
CA GLY A 114 -4.99 -16.86 9.48
C GLY A 114 -5.54 -17.62 8.26
N PRO A 115 -6.26 -16.95 7.36
CA PRO A 115 -6.99 -17.56 6.24
C PRO A 115 -6.12 -18.30 5.21
N GLY A 116 -4.79 -18.21 5.30
CA GLY A 116 -3.85 -18.99 4.49
C GLY A 116 -3.66 -18.51 3.04
N HIS A 117 -4.23 -17.37 2.65
CA HIS A 117 -3.90 -16.75 1.35
C HIS A 117 -2.53 -16.05 1.38
N THR A 118 -2.00 -15.76 0.20
CA THR A 118 -0.65 -15.18 0.00
C THR A 118 -0.62 -13.65 0.09
N GLY A 119 -1.68 -13.04 0.58
CA GLY A 119 -1.83 -11.58 0.63
C GLY A 119 -0.86 -10.90 1.60
N LEU A 120 -0.63 -9.61 1.39
CA LEU A 120 0.15 -8.79 2.31
C LEU A 120 -0.69 -8.35 3.53
N HIS A 121 -1.95 -8.03 3.29
CA HIS A 121 -2.90 -7.60 4.31
C HIS A 121 -4.02 -8.65 4.47
N ASP A 122 -5.02 -8.38 5.31
CA ASP A 122 -6.16 -9.28 5.59
C ASP A 122 -5.74 -10.64 6.18
N GLY A 123 -4.63 -10.64 6.94
CA GLY A 123 -4.10 -11.85 7.56
C GLY A 123 -3.40 -12.83 6.61
N GLY A 124 -2.99 -12.36 5.43
CA GLY A 124 -2.24 -13.15 4.47
C GLY A 124 -0.80 -13.47 4.89
N LEU A 125 -0.24 -14.52 4.28
CA LEU A 125 1.10 -15.04 4.58
C LEU A 125 2.23 -14.05 4.24
N SER A 126 2.04 -13.15 3.26
CA SER A 126 3.03 -12.12 2.96
C SER A 126 3.07 -11.07 4.09
N GLY A 127 1.94 -10.76 4.71
CA GLY A 127 1.88 -9.97 5.95
C GLY A 127 2.60 -10.64 7.11
N THR A 128 2.37 -11.94 7.27
CA THR A 128 3.10 -12.76 8.26
C THR A 128 4.61 -12.75 8.02
N LEU A 129 5.06 -12.81 6.76
CA LEU A 129 6.48 -12.68 6.41
C LEU A 129 7.05 -11.34 6.91
N VAL A 130 6.35 -10.23 6.66
CA VAL A 130 6.78 -8.92 7.17
C VAL A 130 6.88 -8.93 8.69
N GLY A 131 5.84 -9.42 9.37
CA GLY A 131 5.81 -9.48 10.83
C GLY A 131 6.96 -10.29 11.42
N LEU A 132 7.28 -11.44 10.83
CA LEU A 132 8.42 -12.26 11.25
C LEU A 132 9.77 -11.56 11.03
N ARG A 133 9.94 -10.84 9.91
CA ARG A 133 11.19 -10.11 9.62
C ARG A 133 11.41 -8.94 10.57
N LEU A 134 10.38 -8.12 10.78
CA LEU A 134 10.46 -6.99 11.71
C LEU A 134 10.62 -7.51 13.15
N GLY A 135 9.90 -8.57 13.50
CA GLY A 135 10.02 -9.27 14.78
C GLY A 135 11.40 -9.88 15.01
N ALA A 136 12.13 -10.28 13.96
CA ALA A 136 13.48 -10.84 14.09
C ALA A 136 14.52 -9.84 14.62
N ALA A 137 14.23 -8.53 14.60
CA ALA A 137 15.04 -7.53 15.28
C ALA A 137 14.94 -7.62 16.81
N LEU A 138 13.85 -8.20 17.33
CA LEU A 138 13.60 -8.41 18.76
C LEU A 138 13.81 -9.86 19.18
N HIS A 139 13.52 -10.80 18.27
CA HIS A 139 13.66 -12.23 18.47
C HIS A 139 14.41 -12.86 17.29
N PRO A 140 15.76 -12.91 17.31
CA PRO A 140 16.56 -13.36 16.17
C PRO A 140 16.18 -14.74 15.60
N ARG A 141 15.63 -15.63 16.43
CA ARG A 141 15.15 -16.97 16.00
C ARG A 141 14.03 -16.91 14.97
N LEU A 142 13.24 -15.82 14.92
CA LEU A 142 12.18 -15.63 13.93
C LEU A 142 12.72 -15.53 12.50
N ARG A 143 14.00 -15.16 12.32
CA ARG A 143 14.65 -15.08 11.00
C ARG A 143 14.57 -16.39 10.23
N LEU A 144 14.79 -17.52 10.90
CA LEU A 144 14.73 -18.84 10.26
C LEU A 144 13.33 -19.16 9.73
N VAL A 145 12.29 -18.74 10.44
CA VAL A 145 10.89 -18.93 10.01
C VAL A 145 10.57 -17.96 8.87
N ALA A 146 11.02 -16.71 8.96
CA ALA A 146 10.86 -15.71 7.91
C ALA A 146 11.51 -16.16 6.59
N ASP A 147 12.73 -16.71 6.64
CA ASP A 147 13.45 -17.16 5.44
C ASP A 147 12.74 -18.35 4.78
N ARG A 148 12.27 -19.33 5.57
CA ARG A 148 11.48 -20.45 5.04
C ARG A 148 10.16 -20.00 4.41
N LEU A 149 9.48 -19.04 5.04
CA LEU A 149 8.22 -18.50 4.53
C LEU A 149 8.45 -17.68 3.26
N ARG A 150 9.52 -16.88 3.21
CA ARG A 150 9.96 -16.14 2.02
C ARG A 150 10.14 -17.09 0.84
N ASP A 151 10.90 -18.16 1.03
CA ASP A 151 11.20 -19.10 -0.06
C ASP A 151 9.92 -19.77 -0.54
N ARG A 152 9.07 -20.23 0.40
CA ARG A 152 7.77 -20.82 0.07
C ARG A 152 6.83 -19.86 -0.67
N LEU A 153 6.84 -18.58 -0.33
CA LEU A 153 6.02 -17.56 -0.99
C LEU A 153 6.51 -17.31 -2.42
N ALA A 154 7.83 -17.21 -2.63
CA ALA A 154 8.42 -17.07 -3.95
C ALA A 154 8.13 -18.30 -4.83
N ASP A 155 8.27 -19.52 -4.30
CA ASP A 155 7.96 -20.76 -5.00
C ASP A 155 6.46 -20.86 -5.35
N ALA A 156 5.59 -20.48 -4.39
CA ALA A 156 4.15 -20.43 -4.63
C ALA A 156 3.81 -19.41 -5.72
N ALA A 157 4.46 -18.24 -5.74
CA ALA A 157 4.24 -17.24 -6.78
C ALA A 157 4.73 -17.71 -8.16
N ALA A 158 5.82 -18.49 -8.21
CA ALA A 158 6.36 -19.03 -9.47
C ALA A 158 5.48 -20.14 -10.07
N THR A 159 4.80 -20.90 -9.22
CA THR A 159 3.98 -22.06 -9.64
C THR A 159 2.51 -21.73 -9.81
N ARG A 160 2.02 -20.66 -9.16
CA ARG A 160 0.62 -20.28 -9.19
C ARG A 160 0.29 -19.61 -10.53
N GLY A 161 -0.46 -20.33 -11.36
CA GLY A 161 -1.17 -19.72 -12.48
C GLY A 161 -2.15 -18.66 -11.97
N GLY A 162 -2.25 -17.55 -12.70
CA GLY A 162 -3.18 -16.46 -12.42
C GLY A 162 -4.01 -16.15 -13.66
N ARG A 163 -5.15 -15.48 -13.48
CA ARG A 163 -5.98 -15.08 -14.63
C ARG A 163 -5.24 -14.10 -15.51
N GLU A 164 -5.12 -14.36 -16.78
CA GLU A 164 -4.48 -13.44 -17.72
C GLU A 164 -5.41 -12.34 -18.22
N GLU A 165 -6.71 -12.63 -18.21
CA GLU A 165 -7.81 -11.76 -18.56
C GLU A 165 -8.96 -12.01 -17.58
N GLY A 166 -9.87 -11.03 -17.45
CA GLY A 166 -10.97 -11.13 -16.47
C GLY A 166 -10.45 -11.29 -15.05
N VAL A 167 -9.42 -10.51 -14.70
CA VAL A 167 -8.74 -10.59 -13.41
C VAL A 167 -9.67 -10.20 -12.26
N ARG A 168 -9.39 -10.70 -11.07
CA ARG A 168 -9.94 -10.20 -9.81
C ARG A 168 -8.88 -9.40 -9.08
N LEU A 169 -9.26 -8.66 -8.06
CA LEU A 169 -8.32 -7.87 -7.25
C LEU A 169 -7.12 -8.70 -6.77
N ALA A 170 -7.38 -9.92 -6.28
CA ALA A 170 -6.34 -10.86 -5.81
C ALA A 170 -5.36 -11.35 -6.90
N ASP A 171 -5.66 -11.12 -8.19
CA ASP A 171 -4.77 -11.51 -9.28
C ASP A 171 -3.64 -10.49 -9.52
N TYR A 172 -3.72 -9.27 -8.93
CA TYR A 172 -2.71 -8.22 -9.12
C TYR A 172 -2.44 -7.28 -7.94
N ASP A 173 -3.39 -7.06 -7.02
CA ASP A 173 -3.38 -5.89 -6.15
C ASP A 173 -2.35 -5.91 -4.99
N LEU A 174 -2.31 -4.79 -4.25
CA LEU A 174 -1.41 -4.59 -3.11
C LEU A 174 -1.94 -5.27 -1.83
N ILE A 175 -3.25 -5.39 -1.66
CA ILE A 175 -3.84 -5.95 -0.43
C ILE A 175 -3.64 -7.47 -0.37
N VAL A 176 -4.16 -8.19 -1.35
CA VAL A 176 -4.24 -9.66 -1.35
C VAL A 176 -3.48 -10.31 -2.52
N GLY A 177 -3.05 -9.51 -3.49
CA GLY A 177 -2.42 -9.95 -4.73
C GLY A 177 -0.88 -9.90 -4.75
N PRO A 178 -0.29 -10.17 -5.93
CA PRO A 178 1.15 -10.24 -6.14
C PRO A 178 1.89 -8.90 -5.99
N ALA A 179 1.25 -7.74 -6.18
CA ALA A 179 1.90 -6.46 -5.87
C ALA A 179 2.21 -6.35 -4.37
N GLY A 180 1.27 -6.77 -3.52
CA GLY A 180 1.48 -6.87 -2.08
C GLY A 180 2.57 -7.87 -1.71
N GLY A 181 2.55 -9.05 -2.35
CA GLY A 181 3.59 -10.07 -2.19
C GLY A 181 4.99 -9.52 -2.48
N LEU A 182 5.17 -8.87 -3.64
CA LEU A 182 6.44 -8.24 -4.03
C LEU A 182 6.91 -7.24 -2.98
N LEU A 183 6.03 -6.34 -2.55
CA LEU A 183 6.35 -5.31 -1.57
C LEU A 183 6.66 -5.90 -0.18
N ALA A 184 6.03 -7.01 0.21
CA ALA A 184 6.36 -7.74 1.44
C ALA A 184 7.82 -8.23 1.44
N HIS A 185 8.34 -8.66 0.28
CA HIS A 185 9.74 -9.05 0.14
C HIS A 185 10.71 -7.88 0.32
N CYS A 186 10.27 -6.64 0.12
CA CYS A 186 11.07 -5.43 0.33
C CYS A 186 11.01 -4.91 1.79
N ALA A 187 10.04 -5.35 2.59
CA ALA A 187 9.90 -4.89 3.97
C ALA A 187 10.93 -5.57 4.90
N GLY A 188 11.61 -4.77 5.71
CA GLY A 188 12.55 -5.22 6.74
C GLY A 188 13.86 -5.86 6.24
N ALA A 189 14.08 -5.99 4.93
CA ALA A 189 15.26 -6.63 4.36
C ALA A 189 15.49 -6.19 2.91
N ALA A 190 16.74 -6.32 2.43
CA ALA A 190 17.03 -6.22 1.00
C ALA A 190 16.64 -7.53 0.29
N PRO A 191 15.71 -7.52 -0.67
CA PRO A 191 15.32 -8.72 -1.39
C PRO A 191 16.38 -9.13 -2.40
N GLU A 192 16.61 -10.44 -2.52
CA GLU A 192 17.33 -10.99 -3.66
C GLU A 192 16.44 -11.01 -4.91
N PRO A 193 16.96 -10.75 -6.11
CA PRO A 193 16.16 -10.65 -7.34
C PRO A 193 15.29 -11.88 -7.63
N ARG A 194 15.79 -13.08 -7.30
CA ARG A 194 15.04 -14.35 -7.50
C ARG A 194 13.73 -14.41 -6.73
N HIS A 195 13.64 -13.76 -5.57
CA HIS A 195 12.41 -13.75 -4.77
C HIS A 195 11.37 -12.78 -5.33
N LEU A 196 11.79 -11.78 -6.11
CA LEU A 196 10.88 -10.80 -6.71
C LEU A 196 10.44 -11.21 -8.11
N ALA A 197 11.26 -11.98 -8.83
CA ALA A 197 11.03 -12.31 -10.24
C ALA A 197 9.62 -12.89 -10.53
N PRO A 198 9.09 -13.86 -9.76
CA PRO A 198 7.76 -14.40 -10.04
C PRO A 198 6.63 -13.35 -9.97
N TYR A 199 6.69 -12.48 -8.95
CA TYR A 199 5.72 -11.40 -8.79
C TYR A 199 5.87 -10.34 -9.88
N ARG A 200 7.11 -9.94 -10.17
CA ARG A 200 7.42 -8.98 -11.23
C ARG A 200 6.89 -9.47 -12.58
N ASP A 201 7.23 -10.70 -12.96
CA ASP A 201 6.90 -11.25 -14.28
C ASP A 201 5.37 -11.33 -14.46
N ARG A 202 4.67 -11.67 -13.38
CA ARG A 202 3.21 -11.63 -13.34
C ARG A 202 2.65 -10.22 -13.56
N LEU A 203 3.17 -9.21 -12.87
CA LEU A 203 2.69 -7.83 -13.02
C LEU A 203 3.04 -7.23 -14.39
N VAL A 204 4.21 -7.58 -14.94
CA VAL A 204 4.64 -7.20 -16.29
C VAL A 204 3.68 -7.78 -17.34
N LEU A 205 3.31 -9.06 -17.21
CA LEU A 205 2.35 -9.72 -18.09
C LEU A 205 0.99 -8.99 -18.10
N LEU A 206 0.50 -8.55 -16.94
CA LEU A 206 -0.78 -7.83 -16.83
C LEU A 206 -0.73 -6.40 -17.37
N CYS A 207 0.47 -5.84 -17.56
CA CYS A 207 0.70 -4.48 -18.08
C CYS A 207 1.30 -4.50 -19.49
N ASP A 208 1.04 -5.54 -20.29
CA ASP A 208 1.59 -5.74 -21.65
C ASP A 208 1.14 -4.68 -22.68
N SER A 209 0.11 -3.90 -22.36
CA SER A 209 -0.64 -3.05 -23.28
C SER A 209 -0.91 -1.67 -22.68
N ARG A 210 -1.03 -0.65 -23.53
CA ARG A 210 -1.19 0.76 -23.10
C ARG A 210 -2.55 1.04 -22.47
N ASP A 211 -3.57 0.28 -22.83
CA ASP A 211 -4.93 0.38 -22.30
C ASP A 211 -5.14 -0.47 -21.04
N LEU A 212 -4.11 -1.20 -20.60
CA LEU A 212 -4.14 -2.13 -19.47
C LEU A 212 -5.29 -3.13 -19.55
N ARG A 213 -5.60 -3.64 -20.76
CA ARG A 213 -6.75 -4.54 -20.98
C ARG A 213 -6.76 -5.77 -20.05
N ARG A 214 -5.59 -6.31 -19.71
CA ARG A 214 -5.41 -7.48 -18.83
C ARG A 214 -5.63 -7.16 -17.35
N LEU A 215 -5.65 -5.88 -16.96
CA LEU A 215 -6.04 -5.42 -15.62
C LEU A 215 -7.54 -5.11 -15.50
N ARG A 216 -8.33 -5.25 -16.57
CA ARG A 216 -9.78 -5.08 -16.48
C ARG A 216 -10.36 -6.19 -15.63
N ALA A 217 -11.04 -5.77 -14.56
CA ALA A 217 -11.59 -6.67 -13.58
C ALA A 217 -12.89 -7.33 -14.07
N ASP A 218 -13.11 -8.59 -13.68
CA ASP A 218 -14.32 -9.35 -14.03
C ASP A 218 -14.80 -10.21 -12.84
N GLY A 219 -16.02 -10.74 -12.94
CA GLY A 219 -16.66 -11.53 -11.90
C GLY A 219 -17.25 -10.68 -10.76
N TYR A 220 -17.47 -9.39 -11.00
CA TYR A 220 -18.10 -8.47 -10.05
C TYR A 220 -19.50 -8.01 -10.50
N ALA A 221 -20.01 -8.49 -11.64
CA ALA A 221 -21.38 -8.26 -12.06
C ALA A 221 -22.36 -8.66 -10.94
N GLY A 222 -23.22 -7.73 -10.51
CA GLY A 222 -24.16 -7.95 -9.40
C GLY A 222 -23.52 -8.04 -8.00
N HIS A 223 -22.20 -7.89 -7.85
CA HIS A 223 -21.57 -7.87 -6.54
C HIS A 223 -22.04 -6.65 -5.75
N PRO A 224 -22.50 -6.80 -4.49
CA PRO A 224 -23.15 -5.72 -3.72
C PRO A 224 -22.25 -4.49 -3.53
N HIS A 225 -20.93 -4.70 -3.57
CA HIS A 225 -19.96 -3.65 -3.33
C HIS A 225 -18.95 -3.43 -4.47
N LEU A 226 -18.90 -4.28 -5.50
CA LEU A 226 -17.82 -4.23 -6.49
C LEU A 226 -18.32 -4.17 -7.94
N SER A 227 -19.64 -4.11 -8.14
CA SER A 227 -20.25 -4.02 -9.47
C SER A 227 -19.75 -2.82 -10.29
N TRP A 228 -19.38 -1.72 -9.64
CA TRP A 228 -18.81 -0.52 -10.28
C TRP A 228 -17.46 -0.77 -10.97
N LEU A 229 -16.76 -1.85 -10.61
CA LEU A 229 -15.45 -2.24 -11.13
C LEU A 229 -15.56 -3.26 -12.29
N GLN A 230 -16.75 -3.83 -12.52
CA GLN A 230 -16.97 -4.81 -13.58
C GLN A 230 -16.56 -4.27 -14.96
N GLY A 231 -15.62 -4.95 -15.61
CA GLY A 231 -15.06 -4.62 -16.92
C GLY A 231 -14.09 -3.43 -16.93
N ARG A 232 -13.68 -2.91 -15.76
CA ARG A 232 -12.89 -1.68 -15.64
C ARG A 232 -11.58 -1.93 -14.91
N VAL A 233 -10.62 -1.02 -15.08
CA VAL A 233 -9.33 -1.05 -14.36
C VAL A 233 -9.45 -0.20 -13.11
N ASN A 234 -9.12 -0.77 -11.95
CA ASN A 234 -9.08 -0.04 -10.68
C ASN A 234 -7.87 0.91 -10.66
N THR A 235 -8.02 2.15 -10.20
CA THR A 235 -6.93 3.14 -10.16
C THR A 235 -6.17 3.17 -8.84
N GLY A 236 -6.77 2.68 -7.76
CA GLY A 236 -6.31 2.91 -6.38
C GLY A 236 -4.97 2.27 -6.03
N MET A 237 -4.37 2.74 -4.95
CA MET A 237 -3.13 2.16 -4.41
C MET A 237 -3.37 0.78 -3.79
N GLY A 238 -4.47 0.61 -3.06
CA GLY A 238 -4.75 -0.67 -2.39
C GLY A 238 -5.10 -1.77 -3.39
N HIS A 239 -6.03 -1.46 -4.29
CA HIS A 239 -6.69 -2.46 -5.14
C HIS A 239 -6.44 -2.27 -6.64
N GLY A 240 -5.56 -1.36 -7.06
CA GLY A 240 -5.53 -0.87 -8.43
C GLY A 240 -4.14 -0.70 -9.04
N ALA A 241 -4.15 -0.03 -10.18
CA ALA A 241 -2.99 0.27 -11.00
C ALA A 241 -1.90 1.05 -10.24
N ALA A 242 -2.24 1.90 -9.29
CA ALA A 242 -1.23 2.60 -8.48
C ALA A 242 -0.45 1.65 -7.55
N GLY A 243 -1.12 0.63 -6.98
CA GLY A 243 -0.44 -0.43 -6.21
C GLY A 243 0.49 -1.27 -7.09
N VAL A 244 0.05 -1.57 -8.32
CA VAL A 244 0.89 -2.25 -9.32
C VAL A 244 2.09 -1.40 -9.70
N ALA A 245 1.91 -0.09 -9.90
CA ALA A 245 2.99 0.82 -10.25
C ALA A 245 4.08 0.89 -9.17
N THR A 246 3.72 0.98 -7.88
CA THR A 246 4.71 0.97 -6.79
C THR A 246 5.46 -0.36 -6.68
N ALA A 247 4.78 -1.49 -6.86
CA ALA A 247 5.44 -2.80 -6.89
C ALA A 247 6.40 -2.94 -8.08
N LEU A 248 6.02 -2.47 -9.26
CA LEU A 248 6.88 -2.45 -10.44
C LEU A 248 8.08 -1.50 -10.26
N ALA A 249 7.89 -0.33 -9.64
CA ALA A 249 8.97 0.59 -9.27
C ALA A 249 9.98 -0.07 -8.33
N ALA A 250 9.51 -0.79 -7.31
CA ALA A 250 10.37 -1.59 -6.44
C ALA A 250 11.13 -2.69 -7.22
N ALA A 251 10.45 -3.39 -8.14
CA ALA A 251 11.12 -4.37 -9.02
C ALA A 251 12.20 -3.74 -9.91
N VAL A 252 11.97 -2.54 -10.46
CA VAL A 252 13.00 -1.83 -11.25
C VAL A 252 14.24 -1.55 -10.39
N ARG A 253 14.05 -1.04 -9.16
CA ARG A 253 15.15 -0.71 -8.25
C ARG A 253 15.95 -1.94 -7.81
N HIS A 254 15.28 -3.06 -7.58
CA HIS A 254 15.92 -4.25 -7.00
C HIS A 254 16.36 -5.30 -8.03
N THR A 255 15.77 -5.31 -9.23
CA THR A 255 16.04 -6.35 -10.25
C THR A 255 16.50 -5.81 -11.59
N GLY A 256 16.56 -4.49 -11.75
CA GLY A 256 16.95 -3.82 -13.00
C GLY A 256 15.77 -3.57 -13.95
N PRO A 257 16.05 -3.22 -15.21
CA PRO A 257 15.07 -2.56 -16.10
C PRO A 257 13.98 -3.47 -16.67
N ALA A 258 13.95 -4.77 -16.35
CA ALA A 258 13.01 -5.74 -16.92
C ALA A 258 11.53 -5.34 -16.74
N ALA A 259 11.20 -4.59 -15.68
CA ALA A 259 9.86 -4.12 -15.39
C ALA A 259 9.57 -2.68 -15.89
N ALA A 260 10.54 -2.00 -16.50
CA ALA A 260 10.47 -0.57 -16.79
C ALA A 260 9.40 -0.23 -17.86
N ASP A 261 9.24 -1.07 -18.88
CA ASP A 261 8.23 -0.84 -19.93
C ASP A 261 6.81 -0.99 -19.39
N ALA A 262 6.57 -1.97 -18.53
CA ALA A 262 5.30 -2.15 -17.83
C ALA A 262 5.02 -0.96 -16.91
N LEU A 263 6.03 -0.52 -16.15
CA LEU A 263 5.95 0.65 -15.27
C LEU A 263 5.58 1.92 -16.04
N ARG A 264 6.20 2.18 -17.19
CA ARG A 264 5.86 3.33 -18.06
C ARG A 264 4.41 3.27 -18.54
N ARG A 265 3.91 2.09 -18.91
CA ARG A 265 2.53 1.91 -19.39
C ARG A 265 1.52 2.17 -18.29
N VAL A 266 1.71 1.61 -17.10
CA VAL A 266 0.78 1.82 -15.98
C VAL A 266 0.81 3.26 -15.50
N ALA A 267 1.98 3.91 -15.46
CA ALA A 267 2.11 5.32 -15.12
C ALA A 267 1.38 6.22 -16.14
N ALA A 268 1.65 6.04 -17.44
CA ALA A 268 0.98 6.81 -18.49
C ALA A 268 -0.54 6.60 -18.50
N TRP A 269 -1.00 5.37 -18.22
CA TRP A 269 -2.42 5.09 -18.11
C TRP A 269 -3.05 5.82 -16.92
N LEU A 270 -2.40 5.81 -15.75
CA LEU A 270 -2.83 6.54 -14.56
C LEU A 270 -2.87 8.06 -14.80
N GLU A 271 -1.85 8.64 -15.42
CA GLU A 271 -1.84 10.06 -15.80
C GLU A 271 -3.07 10.43 -16.65
N ALA A 272 -3.47 9.56 -17.58
CA ALA A 272 -4.64 9.76 -18.43
C ALA A 272 -6.00 9.62 -17.70
N GLN A 273 -6.03 9.08 -16.48
CA GLN A 273 -7.25 8.93 -15.67
C GLN A 273 -7.52 10.11 -14.74
N GLU A 274 -6.58 11.05 -14.67
CA GLU A 274 -6.65 12.17 -13.76
C GLU A 274 -7.70 13.20 -14.18
N TYR A 275 -8.35 13.83 -13.20
CA TYR A 275 -9.24 14.97 -13.42
C TYR A 275 -9.18 15.94 -12.23
N GLU A 276 -9.74 17.12 -12.43
CA GLU A 276 -9.90 18.13 -11.39
C GLU A 276 -11.35 18.19 -10.90
N ASP A 277 -11.54 18.16 -9.58
CA ASP A 277 -12.86 18.30 -8.96
C ASP A 277 -13.23 19.77 -8.67
N GLU A 278 -14.46 20.00 -8.21
CA GLU A 278 -15.02 21.32 -7.87
C GLU A 278 -14.26 22.07 -6.76
N ARG A 279 -13.43 21.37 -5.97
CA ARG A 279 -12.57 22.00 -4.94
C ARG A 279 -11.19 22.34 -5.49
N GLY A 280 -10.97 22.09 -6.78
CA GLY A 280 -9.70 22.28 -7.45
C GLY A 280 -8.65 21.28 -6.97
N VAL A 281 -9.04 20.05 -6.61
CA VAL A 281 -8.11 18.95 -6.32
C VAL A 281 -7.96 18.10 -7.58
N ARG A 282 -6.72 17.86 -8.00
CA ARG A 282 -6.40 16.86 -9.04
C ARG A 282 -6.45 15.47 -8.41
N THR A 283 -7.30 14.60 -8.91
CA THR A 283 -7.62 13.29 -8.31
C THR A 283 -7.96 12.24 -9.36
N TRP A 284 -8.21 11.01 -8.89
CA TRP A 284 -8.52 9.85 -9.72
C TRP A 284 -9.87 9.25 -9.37
N PRO A 285 -10.62 8.73 -10.35
CA PRO A 285 -11.85 7.99 -10.09
C PRO A 285 -11.49 6.60 -9.57
N GLY A 286 -12.33 5.94 -8.77
CA GLY A 286 -12.01 4.59 -8.25
C GLY A 286 -11.71 3.54 -9.33
N ALA A 287 -12.28 3.71 -10.53
CA ALA A 287 -11.97 2.93 -11.73
C ALA A 287 -11.77 3.88 -12.93
N GLY A 288 -10.92 3.47 -13.87
CA GLY A 288 -10.53 4.23 -15.06
C GLY A 288 -11.72 4.77 -15.85
N LEU A 289 -11.58 5.93 -16.45
CA LEU A 289 -12.66 6.70 -17.06
C LEU A 289 -13.35 5.95 -18.20
N ASP A 290 -12.62 5.13 -18.97
CA ASP A 290 -13.18 4.34 -20.07
C ASP A 290 -13.96 5.19 -21.09
N GLY A 291 -13.42 6.38 -21.41
CA GLY A 291 -14.06 7.35 -22.30
C GLY A 291 -15.25 8.12 -21.67
N ARG A 292 -15.57 7.87 -20.39
CA ARG A 292 -16.60 8.63 -19.67
C ARG A 292 -16.06 10.00 -19.26
N THR A 293 -16.96 10.98 -19.23
CA THR A 293 -16.68 12.30 -18.67
C THR A 293 -16.34 12.18 -17.19
N PRO A 294 -15.22 12.76 -16.72
CA PRO A 294 -14.89 12.78 -15.31
C PRO A 294 -15.97 13.48 -14.48
N PRO A 295 -16.24 13.03 -13.24
CA PRO A 295 -17.12 13.74 -12.34
C PRO A 295 -16.53 15.11 -12.01
N ARG A 296 -17.38 16.13 -11.92
CA ARG A 296 -16.96 17.46 -11.45
C ARG A 296 -17.12 17.63 -9.94
N THR A 297 -18.02 16.86 -9.32
CA THR A 297 -18.31 16.95 -7.89
C THR A 297 -17.08 16.73 -7.03
N ALA A 298 -16.96 17.52 -5.97
CA ALA A 298 -15.93 17.36 -4.95
C ALA A 298 -15.83 15.91 -4.45
N VAL A 299 -14.62 15.34 -4.46
CA VAL A 299 -14.40 13.96 -4.02
C VAL A 299 -14.07 13.96 -2.54
N PRO A 300 -14.96 13.43 -1.67
CA PRO A 300 -14.70 13.43 -0.24
C PRO A 300 -13.50 12.54 0.09
N ARG A 301 -13.36 11.35 -0.51
CA ARG A 301 -12.26 10.46 -0.12
C ARG A 301 -10.95 10.82 -0.80
N GLN A 302 -10.02 11.38 -0.03
CA GLN A 302 -8.62 11.57 -0.41
C GLN A 302 -7.72 10.80 0.57
N ALA A 303 -7.41 9.55 0.21
CA ALA A 303 -6.80 8.55 1.07
C ALA A 303 -5.56 7.89 0.44
N TRP A 304 -4.82 7.11 1.24
CA TRP A 304 -3.78 6.24 0.71
C TRP A 304 -4.38 5.21 -0.26
N CYS A 305 -5.43 4.49 0.13
CA CYS A 305 -5.96 3.39 -0.69
C CYS A 305 -6.61 3.85 -2.00
N TYR A 306 -7.27 5.01 -2.01
CA TYR A 306 -7.94 5.61 -3.17
C TYR A 306 -7.88 7.14 -3.13
N GLY A 307 -7.76 7.74 -4.31
CA GLY A 307 -7.66 9.19 -4.49
C GLY A 307 -6.21 9.65 -4.64
N ALA A 308 -6.04 10.97 -4.57
CA ALA A 308 -4.80 11.64 -4.90
C ALA A 308 -3.58 11.25 -4.02
N PRO A 309 -3.68 11.03 -2.69
CA PRO A 309 -2.49 10.72 -1.90
C PRO A 309 -1.72 9.49 -2.41
N GLY A 310 -2.40 8.34 -2.52
CA GLY A 310 -1.77 7.12 -3.00
C GLY A 310 -1.33 7.22 -4.45
N VAL A 311 -2.21 7.67 -5.35
CA VAL A 311 -1.93 7.66 -6.79
C VAL A 311 -0.81 8.65 -7.16
N ALA A 312 -0.79 9.84 -6.57
CA ALA A 312 0.31 10.79 -6.80
C ALA A 312 1.65 10.22 -6.33
N TRP A 313 1.69 9.54 -5.18
CA TRP A 313 2.90 8.86 -4.73
C TRP A 313 3.34 7.77 -5.70
N ALA A 314 2.41 6.94 -6.19
CA ALA A 314 2.74 5.89 -7.15
C ALA A 314 3.36 6.45 -8.44
N LEU A 315 2.82 7.57 -8.95
CA LEU A 315 3.37 8.27 -10.12
C LEU A 315 4.75 8.86 -9.83
N TRP A 316 4.92 9.50 -8.66
CA TRP A 316 6.20 10.07 -8.25
C TRP A 316 7.27 8.97 -8.10
N ASP A 317 6.95 7.86 -7.44
CA ASP A 317 7.89 6.75 -7.23
C ASP A 317 8.22 6.02 -8.53
N ALA A 318 7.24 5.88 -9.44
CA ALA A 318 7.46 5.35 -10.78
C ALA A 318 8.43 6.23 -11.58
N ALA A 319 8.20 7.54 -11.58
CA ALA A 319 9.06 8.51 -12.26
C ALA A 319 10.49 8.48 -11.72
N ASP A 320 10.66 8.45 -10.40
CA ASP A 320 11.97 8.34 -9.76
C ASP A 320 12.68 7.01 -10.09
N ALA A 321 11.97 5.87 -10.09
CA ALA A 321 12.53 4.58 -10.48
C ALA A 321 12.96 4.53 -11.95
N LEU A 322 12.29 5.30 -12.82
CA LEU A 322 12.60 5.41 -14.24
C LEU A 322 13.63 6.51 -14.56
N GLY A 323 14.02 7.34 -13.58
CA GLY A 323 14.89 8.48 -13.78
C GLY A 323 14.25 9.66 -14.53
N ASP A 324 12.92 9.74 -14.57
CA ASP A 324 12.16 10.83 -15.21
C ASP A 324 11.87 11.95 -14.20
N ARG A 325 12.79 12.91 -14.09
CA ARG A 325 12.63 14.06 -13.18
C ARG A 325 11.40 14.91 -13.51
N GLY A 326 11.08 15.09 -14.80
CA GLY A 326 9.94 15.90 -15.20
C GLY A 326 8.61 15.28 -14.78
N ALA A 327 8.47 13.95 -14.88
CA ALA A 327 7.31 13.25 -14.37
C ALA A 327 7.24 13.27 -12.83
N ALA A 328 8.38 13.17 -12.14
CA ALA A 328 8.44 13.28 -10.70
C ALA A 328 7.97 14.67 -10.23
N ASP A 329 8.43 15.75 -10.87
CA ASP A 329 8.03 17.12 -10.53
C ASP A 329 6.51 17.33 -10.72
N ARG A 330 5.93 16.82 -11.82
CA ARG A 330 4.47 16.89 -12.05
C ARG A 330 3.68 16.14 -10.99
N ALA A 331 4.11 14.94 -10.60
CA ALA A 331 3.44 14.16 -9.55
C ALA A 331 3.55 14.86 -8.18
N ALA A 332 4.69 15.49 -7.89
CA ALA A 332 4.88 16.30 -6.69
C ALA A 332 3.97 17.54 -6.69
N GLU A 333 3.78 18.20 -7.83
CA GLU A 333 2.86 19.33 -7.97
C GLU A 333 1.39 18.93 -7.73
N VAL A 334 0.97 17.75 -8.22
CA VAL A 334 -0.37 17.21 -7.90
C VAL A 334 -0.55 17.06 -6.39
N PHE A 335 0.43 16.45 -5.72
CA PHE A 335 0.37 16.27 -4.27
C PHE A 335 0.46 17.61 -3.52
N ALA A 336 1.25 18.56 -4.00
CA ALA A 336 1.34 19.92 -3.47
C ALA A 336 -0.02 20.61 -3.44
N ARG A 337 -0.73 20.56 -4.57
CA ARG A 337 -2.05 21.13 -4.73
C ARG A 337 -3.07 20.46 -3.81
N LEU A 338 -3.02 19.13 -3.71
CA LEU A 338 -3.82 18.40 -2.71
C LEU A 338 -3.50 18.91 -1.30
N ALA A 339 -2.23 19.03 -0.93
CA ALA A 339 -1.83 19.41 0.42
C ALA A 339 -2.36 20.80 0.81
N ASP A 340 -2.32 21.76 -0.11
CA ASP A 340 -2.86 23.11 0.14
C ASP A 340 -4.40 23.12 0.24
N ARG A 341 -5.08 22.22 -0.48
CA ARG A 341 -6.56 22.10 -0.49
C ARG A 341 -7.10 21.03 0.46
N TYR A 342 -6.23 20.33 1.19
CA TYR A 342 -6.64 19.23 2.05
C TYR A 342 -7.43 19.77 3.24
N ASP A 343 -8.67 19.32 3.36
CA ASP A 343 -9.58 19.65 4.45
C ASP A 343 -9.87 18.39 5.24
N GLY A 344 -9.40 18.33 6.49
CA GLY A 344 -9.61 17.17 7.35
C GLY A 344 -11.08 16.93 7.70
N GLY A 345 -11.92 17.97 7.77
CA GLY A 345 -13.35 17.81 8.09
C GLY A 345 -14.18 17.27 6.92
N PHE A 346 -13.68 17.44 5.69
CA PHE A 346 -14.31 16.93 4.49
C PHE A 346 -13.68 15.62 4.00
N HIS A 347 -12.35 15.51 4.06
CA HIS A 347 -11.63 14.37 3.48
C HIS A 347 -11.50 13.17 4.40
N LEU A 348 -11.55 13.38 5.72
CA LEU A 348 -11.53 12.31 6.72
C LEU A 348 -12.95 12.07 7.19
N TYR A 349 -13.57 11.00 6.70
CA TYR A 349 -14.95 10.66 7.03
C TYR A 349 -15.14 9.14 7.16
N GLY A 350 -16.10 8.77 7.98
CA GLY A 350 -16.49 7.39 8.27
C GLY A 350 -17.05 7.29 9.68
N ASP A 351 -17.51 6.09 10.03
CA ASP A 351 -18.31 5.88 11.23
C ASP A 351 -17.44 5.59 12.46
N GLY A 352 -16.21 5.09 12.24
CA GLY A 352 -15.31 4.64 13.31
C GLY A 352 -13.96 5.37 13.38
N PRO A 353 -13.24 5.25 14.51
CA PRO A 353 -11.87 5.74 14.63
C PRO A 353 -10.93 5.22 13.55
N ALA A 354 -11.07 3.97 13.13
CA ALA A 354 -10.30 3.37 12.06
C ALA A 354 -10.45 4.11 10.72
N ASP A 355 -11.67 4.59 10.41
CA ASP A 355 -11.92 5.30 9.16
C ASP A 355 -11.26 6.67 9.13
N VAL A 356 -11.23 7.35 10.29
CA VAL A 356 -10.73 8.72 10.40
C VAL A 356 -9.23 8.75 10.68
N LEU A 357 -8.70 7.78 11.42
CA LEU A 357 -7.33 7.79 11.96
C LEU A 357 -6.42 6.72 11.36
N GLY A 358 -6.98 5.66 10.77
CA GLY A 358 -6.23 4.51 10.26
C GLY A 358 -5.33 4.80 9.05
N LEU A 359 -4.58 3.79 8.61
CA LEU A 359 -3.67 3.90 7.46
C LEU A 359 -4.39 3.76 6.12
N CYS A 360 -5.43 2.93 6.03
CA CYS A 360 -6.09 2.65 4.75
C CYS A 360 -6.64 3.92 4.11
N HIS A 361 -7.44 4.66 4.88
CA HIS A 361 -8.14 5.85 4.41
C HIS A 361 -8.31 6.95 5.45
N GLY A 362 -7.58 6.87 6.57
CA GLY A 362 -7.57 7.88 7.61
C GLY A 362 -6.32 8.76 7.59
N ALA A 363 -6.20 9.58 8.62
CA ALA A 363 -5.11 10.53 8.82
C ALA A 363 -3.73 9.85 8.87
N GLY A 364 -3.63 8.61 9.38
CA GLY A 364 -2.38 7.86 9.40
C GLY A 364 -1.81 7.59 7.99
N GLY A 365 -2.68 7.25 7.04
CA GLY A 365 -2.27 7.00 5.65
C GLY A 365 -1.80 8.27 4.96
N VAL A 366 -2.56 9.36 5.15
CA VAL A 366 -2.22 10.68 4.61
C VAL A 366 -0.92 11.20 5.22
N LEU A 367 -0.71 10.99 6.53
CA LEU A 367 0.54 11.30 7.21
C LEU A 367 1.72 10.57 6.57
N ALA A 368 1.61 9.26 6.36
CA ALA A 368 2.68 8.45 5.80
C ALA A 368 3.06 8.89 4.37
N VAL A 369 2.06 9.16 3.52
CA VAL A 369 2.28 9.68 2.16
C VAL A 369 2.90 11.09 2.19
N ALA A 370 2.40 11.97 3.06
CA ALA A 370 2.93 13.33 3.19
C ALA A 370 4.37 13.34 3.70
N ASP A 371 4.74 12.46 4.63
CA ASP A 371 6.14 12.26 5.04
C ASP A 371 6.99 11.78 3.86
N ALA A 372 6.51 10.82 3.07
CA ALA A 372 7.23 10.32 1.91
C ALA A 372 7.51 11.42 0.88
N PHE A 373 6.52 12.24 0.52
CA PHE A 373 6.74 13.40 -0.35
C PHE A 373 7.64 14.46 0.27
N ALA A 374 7.47 14.77 1.56
CA ALA A 374 8.33 15.72 2.24
C ALA A 374 9.79 15.27 2.20
N ARG A 375 10.05 13.97 2.36
CA ARG A 375 11.39 13.34 2.40
C ARG A 375 12.05 13.18 1.05
N HIS A 376 11.30 12.68 0.07
CA HIS A 376 11.90 12.26 -1.19
C HIS A 376 11.73 13.31 -2.30
N ALA A 377 10.67 14.12 -2.24
CA ALA A 377 10.43 15.20 -3.20
C ALA A 377 10.79 16.60 -2.66
N GLY A 378 11.11 16.73 -1.35
CA GLY A 378 11.49 18.01 -0.75
C GLY A 378 10.38 19.07 -0.73
N HIS A 379 9.12 18.67 -0.84
CA HIS A 379 8.01 19.61 -1.02
C HIS A 379 7.51 20.20 0.32
N GLY A 380 7.60 21.53 0.48
CA GLY A 380 7.21 22.22 1.71
C GLY A 380 5.74 22.07 2.08
N GLY A 381 4.83 22.02 1.10
CA GLY A 381 3.40 21.76 1.34
C GLY A 381 3.13 20.35 1.89
N ALA A 382 3.95 19.37 1.48
CA ALA A 382 3.85 18.01 2.02
C ALA A 382 4.28 17.97 3.49
N ALA A 383 5.35 18.68 3.85
CA ALA A 383 5.76 18.82 5.25
C ALA A 383 4.67 19.46 6.12
N ARG A 384 4.00 20.53 5.63
CA ARG A 384 2.86 21.14 6.35
C ARG A 384 1.69 20.17 6.53
N LEU A 385 1.33 19.40 5.49
CA LEU A 385 0.26 18.41 5.60
C LEU A 385 0.63 17.30 6.59
N ARG A 386 1.87 16.79 6.53
CA ARG A 386 2.41 15.82 7.50
C ARG A 386 2.25 16.35 8.92
N ASP A 387 2.68 17.57 9.19
CA ASP A 387 2.62 18.16 10.55
C ASP A 387 1.17 18.33 11.04
N ARG A 388 0.24 18.74 10.17
CA ARG A 388 -1.20 18.81 10.49
C ARG A 388 -1.78 17.44 10.83
N MET A 389 -1.50 16.41 10.02
CA MET A 389 -2.00 15.05 10.28
C MET A 389 -1.38 14.45 11.55
N ALA A 390 -0.10 14.71 11.82
CA ALA A 390 0.56 14.31 13.06
C ALA A 390 -0.07 14.99 14.28
N ALA A 391 -0.38 16.29 14.20
CA ALA A 391 -1.08 17.01 15.26
C ALA A 391 -2.50 16.44 15.50
N LEU A 392 -3.25 16.15 14.44
CA LEU A 392 -4.57 15.51 14.53
C LEU A 392 -4.49 14.15 15.24
N LEU A 393 -3.55 13.29 14.83
CA LEU A 393 -3.36 11.97 15.43
C LEU A 393 -2.96 12.07 16.90
N ARG A 394 -2.05 12.99 17.27
CA ARG A 394 -1.69 13.23 18.68
C ARG A 394 -2.91 13.64 19.52
N GLY A 395 -3.78 14.48 18.98
CA GLY A 395 -4.98 14.93 19.70
C GLY A 395 -6.09 13.88 19.82
N ARG A 396 -6.11 12.85 18.96
CA ARG A 396 -7.25 11.92 18.83
C ARG A 396 -6.92 10.47 19.21
N LEU A 397 -5.68 10.03 19.03
CA LEU A 397 -5.29 8.65 19.33
C LEU A 397 -5.37 8.27 20.80
N PRO A 398 -4.99 9.12 21.79
CA PRO A 398 -5.03 8.73 23.20
C PRO A 398 -6.42 8.26 23.64
N GLU A 399 -7.46 9.03 23.32
CA GLU A 399 -8.85 8.69 23.64
C GLU A 399 -9.30 7.42 22.91
N ALA A 400 -8.99 7.31 21.61
CA ALA A 400 -9.41 6.19 20.78
C ALA A 400 -8.73 4.87 21.20
N VAL A 401 -7.46 4.92 21.62
CA VAL A 401 -6.70 3.79 22.15
C VAL A 401 -7.19 3.41 23.55
N ALA A 402 -7.43 4.39 24.43
CA ALA A 402 -7.94 4.12 25.78
C ALA A 402 -9.29 3.37 25.72
N ARG A 403 -10.23 3.83 24.89
CA ARG A 403 -11.50 3.13 24.68
C ARG A 403 -11.31 1.70 24.15
N ALA A 404 -10.44 1.50 23.17
CA ALA A 404 -10.19 0.16 22.63
C ALA A 404 -9.62 -0.80 23.70
N VAL A 405 -8.72 -0.31 24.56
CA VAL A 405 -8.16 -1.09 25.67
C VAL A 405 -9.23 -1.40 26.73
N GLU A 406 -10.07 -0.43 27.07
CA GLU A 406 -11.16 -0.59 28.05
C GLU A 406 -12.26 -1.55 27.55
N GLU A 407 -12.71 -1.40 26.31
CA GLU A 407 -13.70 -2.28 25.67
C GLU A 407 -13.16 -3.71 25.56
N GLY A 408 -11.89 -3.87 25.17
CA GLY A 408 -11.20 -5.16 25.19
C GLY A 408 -11.10 -5.75 26.60
N ALA A 409 -10.92 -4.94 27.64
CA ALA A 409 -10.90 -5.41 29.02
C ALA A 409 -12.29 -5.86 29.50
N ALA A 410 -13.36 -5.16 29.09
CA ALA A 410 -14.74 -5.40 29.50
C ALA A 410 -15.41 -6.59 28.79
N ALA A 411 -14.97 -6.95 27.58
CA ALA A 411 -15.49 -8.10 26.85
C ALA A 411 -15.24 -9.41 27.61
N ARG A 412 -16.30 -10.00 28.18
CA ARG A 412 -16.23 -11.34 28.80
C ARG A 412 -15.95 -12.39 27.73
N PRO A 413 -15.06 -13.37 27.97
CA PRO A 413 -14.92 -14.49 27.06
C PRO A 413 -16.26 -15.25 27.00
N GLY A 414 -16.94 -15.17 25.86
CA GLY A 414 -18.08 -16.03 25.59
C GLY A 414 -17.64 -17.51 25.55
N PRO A 415 -18.51 -18.47 25.86
CA PRO A 415 -18.18 -19.88 25.74
C PRO A 415 -17.77 -20.16 24.29
N SER A 416 -16.59 -20.75 24.10
CA SER A 416 -16.03 -21.08 22.80
C SER A 416 -16.97 -22.04 22.05
N GLY A 417 -17.78 -21.49 21.14
CA GLY A 417 -18.57 -22.28 20.21
C GLY A 417 -17.61 -22.97 19.25
N ALA A 418 -17.58 -24.30 19.27
CA ALA A 418 -16.92 -25.09 18.25
C ALA A 418 -17.57 -24.80 16.89
N SER A 419 -16.91 -24.02 16.05
CA SER A 419 -17.33 -23.84 14.65
C SER A 419 -17.11 -25.15 13.89
N ALA A 420 -18.21 -25.78 13.48
CA ALA A 420 -18.22 -26.91 12.57
C ALA A 420 -17.65 -26.51 11.18
N PRO A 421 -16.98 -27.43 10.45
CA PRO A 421 -16.38 -27.14 9.15
C PRO A 421 -17.46 -27.05 8.06
N GLY A 422 -17.72 -25.83 7.57
CA GLY A 422 -18.66 -25.55 6.49
C GLY A 422 -18.00 -25.56 5.10
N ALA A 423 -18.09 -26.72 4.44
CA ALA A 423 -18.19 -26.98 2.99
C ALA A 423 -17.45 -26.09 1.98
N ALA A 424 -16.47 -26.72 1.31
CA ALA A 424 -16.05 -26.40 -0.04
C ALA A 424 -17.23 -26.52 -1.02
N GLY A 425 -17.55 -25.44 -1.74
CA GLY A 425 -18.53 -25.45 -2.82
C GLY A 425 -17.87 -25.84 -4.14
N THR A 426 -18.06 -27.09 -4.56
CA THR A 426 -17.84 -27.55 -5.94
C THR A 426 -19.02 -27.16 -6.83
N VAL A 427 -18.71 -26.83 -8.07
CA VAL A 427 -19.65 -26.52 -9.17
C VAL A 427 -20.20 -27.82 -9.77
N GLY A 428 -21.47 -27.82 -10.15
CA GLY A 428 -22.08 -28.83 -11.04
C GLY A 428 -23.50 -28.40 -11.50
N PRO A 429 -23.82 -28.38 -12.81
CA PRO A 429 -25.02 -27.73 -13.36
C PRO A 429 -26.16 -28.69 -13.70
N SER A 430 -27.40 -28.17 -13.69
CA SER A 430 -28.58 -28.62 -14.45
C SER A 430 -29.72 -27.64 -14.08
N GLY A 431 -30.58 -27.08 -14.93
CA GLY A 431 -31.02 -27.38 -16.28
C GLY A 431 -32.52 -27.03 -16.36
N ALA A 432 -32.92 -26.36 -17.45
CA ALA A 432 -34.28 -26.25 -18.01
C ALA A 432 -35.31 -25.19 -17.47
N ALA A 433 -35.53 -24.19 -18.34
CA ALA A 433 -36.79 -23.84 -19.02
C ALA A 433 -37.99 -23.20 -18.28
N GLY A 434 -38.43 -22.04 -18.80
CA GLY A 434 -39.75 -21.44 -18.58
C GLY A 434 -39.86 -20.02 -19.18
N THR A 435 -40.76 -19.87 -20.15
CA THR A 435 -40.93 -18.81 -21.17
C THR A 435 -41.76 -17.57 -20.70
N PRO A 436 -42.07 -16.56 -21.57
CA PRO A 436 -41.93 -15.13 -21.24
C PRO A 436 -43.23 -14.41 -20.83
N GLY A 437 -43.07 -13.25 -20.20
CA GLY A 437 -44.14 -12.27 -19.96
C GLY A 437 -43.75 -10.89 -20.49
N THR A 438 -44.46 -10.45 -21.52
CA THR A 438 -44.43 -9.11 -22.11
C THR A 438 -45.05 -8.05 -21.18
N GLY A 439 -44.44 -6.87 -21.10
CA GLY A 439 -45.05 -5.69 -20.48
C GLY A 439 -44.16 -4.46 -20.62
N ALA A 440 -44.50 -3.56 -21.53
CA ALA A 440 -43.86 -2.28 -21.75
C ALA A 440 -44.27 -1.26 -20.68
N SER A 441 -43.32 -0.53 -20.07
CA SER A 441 -43.57 0.82 -19.53
C SER A 441 -42.24 1.59 -19.33
N GLU A 442 -42.14 2.70 -20.06
CA GLU A 442 -41.64 4.02 -19.67
C GLU A 442 -40.22 4.22 -19.06
N GLU A 443 -39.44 4.95 -19.87
CA GLU A 443 -38.34 5.84 -19.52
C GLU A 443 -38.47 6.53 -18.15
N ARG A 444 -37.51 6.24 -17.26
CA ARG A 444 -36.98 7.21 -16.29
C ARG A 444 -35.48 7.03 -16.14
N ALA A 445 -34.75 8.09 -16.46
CA ALA A 445 -33.32 8.20 -16.18
C ALA A 445 -33.07 8.13 -14.66
N PRO A 446 -32.12 7.32 -14.16
CA PRO A 446 -31.63 7.45 -12.80
C PRO A 446 -30.41 8.36 -12.77
N GLY A 447 -30.52 9.39 -11.93
CA GLY A 447 -29.52 10.42 -11.71
C GLY A 447 -28.24 9.94 -11.02
N ALA A 448 -27.33 10.90 -10.90
CA ALA A 448 -26.00 10.80 -10.33
C ALA A 448 -25.98 10.10 -8.96
N GLY A 449 -25.61 8.81 -8.96
CA GLY A 449 -25.24 8.08 -7.75
C GLY A 449 -23.83 8.48 -7.34
N GLY A 450 -23.71 9.18 -6.21
CA GLY A 450 -22.44 9.40 -5.53
C GLY A 450 -21.75 8.06 -5.28
N VAL A 451 -20.48 7.98 -5.67
CA VAL A 451 -19.65 6.80 -5.51
C VAL A 451 -19.33 6.65 -4.02
N SER A 452 -20.17 5.89 -3.30
CA SER A 452 -19.86 5.45 -1.94
C SER A 452 -18.63 4.55 -2.00
N ALA A 453 -17.56 5.00 -1.35
CA ALA A 453 -16.34 4.24 -1.18
C ALA A 453 -16.67 2.89 -0.52
N VAL A 454 -16.30 1.82 -1.19
CA VAL A 454 -16.63 0.46 -0.79
C VAL A 454 -15.72 0.04 0.35
N GLY A 455 -16.37 -0.31 1.47
CA GLY A 455 -15.73 -0.87 2.65
C GLY A 455 -15.02 -2.17 2.33
N ALA A 456 -13.78 -2.27 2.79
CA ALA A 456 -13.15 -3.53 3.07
C ALA A 456 -14.07 -4.32 4.03
N SER A 457 -14.31 -5.59 3.69
CA SER A 457 -14.85 -6.65 4.57
C SER A 457 -15.79 -6.18 5.69
N GLY A 458 -17.09 -6.12 5.37
CA GLY A 458 -18.16 -5.99 6.37
C GLY A 458 -18.18 -7.21 7.30
N THR A 459 -17.42 -7.14 8.38
CA THR A 459 -17.64 -7.93 9.58
C THR A 459 -18.08 -7.01 10.69
N ALA A 460 -19.10 -7.44 11.44
CA ALA A 460 -19.86 -6.68 12.41
C ALA A 460 -19.05 -5.60 13.15
N VAL A 461 -19.60 -4.38 13.12
CA VAL A 461 -19.11 -3.18 13.80
C VAL A 461 -19.07 -3.43 15.30
N GLY A 462 -17.97 -4.01 15.79
CA GLY A 462 -17.45 -3.65 17.09
C GLY A 462 -16.77 -2.29 16.92
N ALA A 463 -17.11 -1.32 17.77
CA ALA A 463 -16.56 0.04 17.72
C ALA A 463 -15.05 0.14 18.02
N GLY A 464 -14.36 -1.00 18.16
CA GLY A 464 -12.96 -1.11 18.52
C GLY A 464 -12.01 -1.09 17.32
N TRP A 465 -10.80 -0.60 17.58
CA TRP A 465 -9.66 -0.78 16.67
C TRP A 465 -9.26 -2.25 16.60
N SER A 466 -8.98 -2.76 15.39
CA SER A 466 -8.28 -4.03 15.21
C SER A 466 -6.78 -3.91 15.57
N SER A 467 -6.05 -5.02 15.64
CA SER A 467 -4.57 -4.99 15.68
C SER A 467 -3.91 -4.99 14.31
N GLU A 468 -4.70 -4.88 13.23
CA GLU A 468 -4.21 -4.86 11.86
C GLU A 468 -3.45 -3.56 11.56
N LEU A 469 -2.57 -3.61 10.57
CA LEU A 469 -1.77 -2.48 10.15
C LEU A 469 -2.66 -1.41 9.50
N LEU A 470 -3.57 -1.79 8.59
CA LEU A 470 -4.30 -0.81 7.78
C LEU A 470 -5.43 -0.09 8.54
N THR A 471 -6.14 -0.84 9.37
CA THR A 471 -7.38 -0.40 10.02
C THR A 471 -7.23 -0.31 11.54
N GLY A 472 -6.11 -0.80 12.09
CA GLY A 472 -5.86 -0.91 13.52
C GLY A 472 -5.00 0.22 14.09
N ALA A 473 -5.08 0.37 15.41
CA ALA A 473 -4.31 1.37 16.15
C ALA A 473 -2.79 1.21 15.96
N PRO A 474 -2.24 -0.02 15.80
CA PRO A 474 -0.82 -0.20 15.52
C PRO A 474 -0.32 0.59 14.32
N GLY A 475 -1.07 0.63 13.22
CA GLY A 475 -0.66 1.37 12.03
C GLY A 475 -0.65 2.88 12.23
N ALA A 476 -1.70 3.43 12.83
CA ALA A 476 -1.78 4.87 13.09
C ALA A 476 -0.67 5.34 14.06
N LEU A 477 -0.42 4.57 15.12
CA LEU A 477 0.69 4.82 16.05
C LEU A 477 2.05 4.69 15.36
N ALA A 478 2.24 3.66 14.52
CA ALA A 478 3.49 3.47 13.79
C ALA A 478 3.77 4.63 12.81
N ALA A 479 2.76 5.08 12.05
CA ALA A 479 2.90 6.25 11.19
C ALA A 479 3.27 7.51 11.96
N LEU A 480 2.61 7.75 13.11
CA LEU A 480 2.91 8.90 13.97
C LEU A 480 4.34 8.85 14.53
N LEU A 481 4.78 7.70 15.04
CA LEU A 481 6.14 7.49 15.53
C LEU A 481 7.19 7.64 14.42
N THR A 482 6.93 7.09 13.24
CA THR A 482 7.84 7.18 12.09
C THR A 482 7.99 8.61 11.55
N ALA A 483 6.87 9.30 11.31
CA ALA A 483 6.89 10.62 10.70
C ALA A 483 7.21 11.74 11.71
N GLY A 484 6.69 11.65 12.94
CA GLY A 484 6.83 12.68 13.96
C GLY A 484 8.13 12.58 14.77
N TYR A 485 8.65 11.36 14.96
CA TYR A 485 9.73 11.08 15.92
C TYR A 485 10.91 10.31 15.32
N GLY A 486 10.93 10.12 14.00
CA GLY A 486 12.09 9.53 13.32
C GLY A 486 12.26 8.02 13.55
N ALA A 487 11.22 7.32 13.99
CA ALA A 487 11.26 5.88 14.17
C ALA A 487 11.53 5.13 12.85
N SER A 488 11.77 3.82 12.96
CA SER A 488 12.08 2.95 11.83
C SER A 488 11.07 3.08 10.68
N ARG A 489 11.59 3.16 9.45
CA ARG A 489 10.83 3.21 8.19
C ARG A 489 10.77 1.87 7.46
N THR A 490 11.37 0.82 8.02
CA THR A 490 11.55 -0.48 7.33
C THR A 490 10.23 -1.21 7.02
N TRP A 491 9.11 -0.73 7.55
CA TRP A 491 7.77 -1.25 7.31
C TRP A 491 7.01 -0.50 6.19
N LEU A 492 7.46 0.69 5.78
CA LEU A 492 6.80 1.51 4.76
C LEU A 492 6.56 0.80 3.41
N PRO A 493 7.39 -0.17 2.97
CA PRO A 493 7.07 -0.97 1.78
C PRO A 493 5.70 -1.65 1.86
N CYS A 494 5.15 -1.95 3.05
CA CYS A 494 3.80 -2.49 3.21
C CYS A 494 2.68 -1.58 2.67
N LEU A 495 2.98 -0.29 2.49
CA LEU A 495 2.09 0.71 1.91
C LEU A 495 2.54 1.13 0.49
N GLY A 496 3.54 0.45 -0.09
CA GLY A 496 4.17 0.92 -1.33
C GLY A 496 4.97 2.22 -1.15
N LEU A 497 5.38 2.55 0.07
CA LEU A 497 6.15 3.77 0.42
C LEU A 497 7.63 3.43 0.71
N ARG A 498 8.49 4.45 0.83
CA ARG A 498 9.94 4.31 1.08
C ARG A 498 10.44 5.06 2.31
#